data_AF-A0A136KVX8-F1
#
_entry.id   AF-A0A136KVX8-F1
#
_cell.length_a   1.000
_cell.length_b   1.000
_cell.length_c   1.000
_cell.angle_alpha   90.00
_cell.angle_beta   90.00
_cell.angle_gamma   90.00
#
_symmetry.space_group_name_H-M   'P 1'
#
loop_
_entity.id
_entity.type
_entity.pdbx_description
1 polymer ?
#
loop_
_entity_poly.entity_id
_entity_poly.type
_entity_poly.pdbx_seq_one_letter_code
_entity_poly.pdbx_strand_id
1 'polypeptide(L)' 'MIRSLYYHPGKPIRTDIPPAEFPRLLRDRSGLLWVDFISEPAEIAEPILRGFDFHPLAIDDALQETHTPKN' A
#
# COMPACT_ATOMS: atom_id res chain seq x y z
N MET A 1 -3.32 12.01 -2.85
CA MET A 1 -1.87 11.79 -3.09
C MET A 1 -1.45 10.51 -2.39
N ILE A 2 -0.59 9.69 -3.03
CA ILE A 2 -0.02 8.49 -2.40
C ILE A 2 1.32 8.86 -1.78
N ARG A 3 1.51 8.54 -0.50
CA ARG A 3 2.82 8.63 0.16
C ARG A 3 3.33 7.23 0.43
N SER A 4 4.63 7.04 0.29
CA SER A 4 5.27 5.76 0.56
C SER A 4 6.58 5.95 1.31
N LEU A 5 6.83 5.05 2.24
CA LEU A 5 7.98 5.02 3.11
C LEU A 5 8.48 3.58 3.21
N TYR A 6 9.76 3.36 2.95
CA TYR A 6 10.40 2.07 3.11
C TYR A 6 11.51 2.17 4.15
N TYR A 7 11.31 1.42 5.22
CA TYR A 7 12.30 1.22 6.27
C TYR A 7 12.99 -0.13 6.07
N HIS A 8 14.31 -0.14 6.18
CA HIS A 8 15.09 -1.37 6.19
C HIS A 8 16.21 -1.23 7.23
N PRO A 9 16.46 -2.24 8.06
CA PRO A 9 17.50 -2.17 9.09
C PRO A 9 18.87 -1.89 8.46
N GLY A 10 19.58 -0.90 8.98
CA GLY A 10 20.92 -0.51 8.50
C GLY A 10 20.94 0.30 7.20
N LYS A 11 19.79 0.72 6.66
CA LYS A 11 19.71 1.62 5.49
C LYS A 11 18.92 2.88 5.83
N PRO A 12 19.20 4.02 5.17
CA PRO A 12 18.37 5.20 5.30
C PRO A 12 16.95 4.90 4.81
N ILE A 13 15.98 5.55 5.46
CA ILE A 13 14.57 5.47 5.09
C ILE A 13 14.41 6.05 3.68
N ARG A 14 13.75 5.29 2.80
CA ARG A 14 13.39 5.76 1.46
C ARG A 14 11.97 6.29 1.49
N THR A 15 11.73 7.43 0.84
CA THR A 15 10.41 8.04 0.66
C THR A 15 10.11 8.21 -0.83
N ASP A 16 8.85 8.45 -1.17
CA ASP A 16 8.42 8.74 -2.55
C ASP A 16 8.74 7.59 -3.54
N ILE A 17 8.46 6.38 -3.08
CA ILE A 17 8.69 5.15 -3.84
C ILE A 17 7.53 4.97 -4.82
N PRO A 18 7.82 4.75 -6.12
CA PRO A 18 6.79 4.55 -7.12
C PRO A 18 6.04 3.22 -6.89
N PRO A 19 4.72 3.16 -7.15
CA PRO A 19 3.93 1.95 -6.91
C PRO A 19 4.42 0.69 -7.63
N ALA A 20 5.08 0.85 -8.78
CA ALA A 20 5.69 -0.24 -9.53
C ALA A 20 6.83 -0.94 -8.77
N GLU A 21 7.48 -0.27 -7.81
CA GLU A 21 8.52 -0.87 -6.97
C GLU A 21 7.96 -1.62 -5.75
N PHE A 22 6.70 -1.40 -5.36
CA PHE A 22 6.12 -2.01 -4.16
C PHE A 22 6.19 -3.55 -4.17
N PRO A 23 5.81 -4.26 -5.25
CA PRO A 23 5.89 -5.72 -5.27
C PRO A 23 7.31 -6.26 -5.07
N ARG A 24 8.33 -5.47 -5.46
CA ARG A 24 9.73 -5.83 -5.24
C ARG A 24 10.14 -5.65 -3.78
N LEU A 25 9.69 -4.56 -3.14
CA LEU A 25 9.97 -4.29 -1.73
C LEU A 25 9.19 -5.21 -0.80
N LEU A 26 7.96 -5.60 -1.14
CA LEU A 26 7.15 -6.57 -0.37
C LEU A 26 7.76 -7.97 -0.34
N ARG A 27 8.59 -8.32 -1.33
CA ARG A 27 9.35 -9.59 -1.30
C ARG A 27 10.48 -9.57 -0.27
N ASP A 28 10.94 -8.39 0.14
CA ASP A 28 11.93 -8.24 1.19
C ASP A 28 11.28 -8.39 2.57
N ARG A 29 11.47 -9.56 3.20
CA ARG A 29 10.92 -9.87 4.52
C ARG A 29 11.61 -9.12 5.66
N SER A 30 12.72 -8.44 5.39
CA SER A 30 13.49 -7.68 6.38
C SER A 30 13.18 -6.18 6.35
N GLY A 31 12.41 -5.72 5.37
CA GLY A 31 11.95 -4.34 5.23
C GLY A 31 10.50 -4.15 5.65
N LEU A 32 10.17 -2.90 5.99
CA LEU A 32 8.81 -2.43 6.22
C LEU A 32 8.47 -1.40 5.14
N LEU A 33 7.46 -1.70 4.32
CA LEU A 33 6.87 -0.75 3.37
C LEU A 33 5.57 -0.20 3.96
N TRP A 34 5.52 1.10 4.18
CA TRP A 34 4.35 1.86 4.60
C TRP A 34 3.84 2.68 3.42
N VAL A 35 2.55 2.59 3.11
CA VAL A 35 1.91 3.34 2.02
C VAL A 35 0.64 3.99 2.54
N ASP A 36 0.55 5.30 2.43
CA ASP A 36 -0.63 6.10 2.77
C ASP A 36 -1.34 6.55 1.49
N PHE A 37 -2.62 6.24 1.38
CA PHE A 37 -3.50 6.72 0.32
C PHE A 37 -4.33 7.88 0.86
N ILE A 38 -4.06 9.11 0.40
CA ILE A 38 -4.74 10.32 0.87
C ILE A 38 -5.74 10.77 -0.19
N SER A 39 -7.03 10.47 -0.01
CA SER A 39 -8.13 10.89 -0.89
C SER A 39 -7.90 10.58 -2.38
N GLU A 40 -7.30 9.41 -2.66
CA GLU A 40 -7.10 8.96 -4.04
C GLU A 40 -8.36 8.27 -4.59
N PRO A 41 -8.71 8.49 -5.85
CA PRO A 41 -9.82 7.77 -6.47
C PRO A 41 -9.53 6.27 -6.50
N ALA A 42 -10.58 5.47 -6.35
CA ALA A 42 -10.54 4.00 -6.37
C ALA A 42 -9.78 3.45 -7.59
N GLU A 43 -9.95 4.10 -8.75
CA GLU A 43 -9.29 3.74 -10.03
C GLU A 43 -7.76 3.79 -9.97
N ILE A 44 -7.19 4.63 -9.08
CA ILE A 44 -5.74 4.76 -8.87
C ILE A 44 -5.27 3.84 -7.75
N ALA A 45 -6.07 3.67 -6.70
CA ALA A 45 -5.72 2.82 -5.56
C ALA A 45 -5.82 1.31 -5.89
N GLU A 46 -6.83 0.90 -6.66
CA GLU A 46 -7.09 -0.49 -7.02
C GLU A 46 -5.89 -1.22 -7.65
N PRO A 47 -5.27 -0.73 -8.75
CA PRO A 47 -4.14 -1.43 -9.37
C PRO A 47 -2.94 -1.53 -8.43
N ILE A 48 -2.80 -0.58 -7.52
CA ILE A 48 -1.74 -0.55 -6.53
C ILE A 48 -2.00 -1.62 -5.46
N LEU A 49 -3.21 -1.65 -4.89
CA LEU A 49 -3.64 -2.64 -3.90
C LEU A 49 -3.58 -4.08 -4.44
N ARG A 50 -3.95 -4.29 -5.71
CA ARG A 50 -3.77 -5.59 -6.38
C ARG A 50 -2.30 -6.02 -6.46
N GLY A 51 -1.37 -5.06 -6.47
CA GLY A 51 0.06 -5.32 -6.40
C GLY A 51 0.59 -5.77 -5.03
N PHE A 52 -0.22 -5.66 -3.96
CA PHE A 52 0.15 -6.09 -2.60
C PHE A 52 -0.20 -7.56 -2.29
N ASP A 53 -0.75 -8.31 -3.27
CA ASP A 53 -1.22 -9.69 -3.09
C ASP A 53 -2.32 -9.82 -2.01
N PHE A 54 -3.03 -8.73 -1.71
CA PHE A 54 -4.20 -8.79 -0.84
C PHE A 54 -5.29 -9.67 -1.46
N HIS A 55 -6.07 -10.31 -0.61
CA HIS A 55 -7.26 -11.02 -1.07
C HIS A 55 -8.18 -10.04 -1.81
N PRO A 56 -8.72 -10.39 -3.00
CA PRO A 56 -9.58 -9.50 -3.78
C PRO A 56 -10.71 -8.89 -2.96
N LEU A 57 -11.32 -9.69 -2.08
CA LEU A 57 -12.37 -9.24 -1.16
C LEU A 57 -11.92 -8.12 -0.22
N ALA A 58 -10.66 -8.11 0.21
CA ALA A 58 -10.13 -7.03 1.06
C ALA A 58 -9.88 -5.74 0.28
N ILE A 59 -9.61 -5.85 -1.03
CA ILE A 59 -9.47 -4.70 -1.93
C ILE A 59 -10.84 -4.09 -2.17
N ASP A 60 -11.85 -4.90 -2.52
CA ASP A 60 -13.23 -4.45 -2.69
C ASP A 60 -13.78 -3.78 -1.42
N ASP A 61 -13.53 -4.38 -0.23
CA ASP A 61 -13.94 -3.85 1.07
C ASP A 61 -13.32 -2.46 1.35
N ALA A 62 -12.01 -2.30 1.08
CA ALA A 62 -11.31 -1.02 1.20
C ALA A 62 -11.77 0.05 0.18
N LEU A 63 -12.22 -0.36 -1.00
CA LEU A 63 -12.69 0.55 -2.07
C LEU A 63 -14.14 0.99 -1.90
N GLN A 64 -14.99 0.16 -1.28
CA GLN A 64 -16.42 0.45 -1.11
C GLN A 64 -16.71 1.44 0.04
N GLU A 65 -15.70 1.83 0.84
CA GLU A 65 -15.84 2.73 2.01
C GLU A 65 -17.02 2.38 2.95
N THR A 66 -17.52 1.14 2.91
CA THR A 66 -18.71 0.69 3.66
C THR A 66 -18.44 0.42 5.15
N HIS A 67 -17.30 0.87 5.65
CA HIS A 67 -16.87 0.60 7.01
C HIS A 67 -17.46 1.60 8.01
N THR A 68 -18.65 1.29 8.52
CA THR A 68 -18.93 1.62 9.91
C THR A 68 -17.86 0.94 10.79
N PRO A 69 -17.21 1.64 11.72
CA PRO A 69 -16.21 1.04 12.58
C PRO A 69 -16.80 -0.18 13.29
N LYS A 70 -16.11 -1.32 13.19
CA LYS A 70 -16.48 -2.52 13.95
C LYS A 70 -16.15 -2.24 15.42
N ASN A 71 -17.20 -2.14 16.24
CA ASN A 71 -17.12 -2.04 17.71
C ASN A 71 -16.66 -3.35 18.35
#